data_AF-A0A522DGT4-F1
#
_entry.id   AF-A0A522DGT4-F1
#
_cell.length_a   1.000
_cell.length_b   1.000
_cell.length_c   1.000
_cell.angle_alpha   90.00
_cell.angle_beta   90.00
_cell.angle_gamma   90.00
#
_symmetry.space_group_name_H-M   'P 1'
#
loop_
_entity.id
_entity.type
_entity.pdbx_description
1 polymer ?
#
loop_
_entity_poly.entity_id
_entity_poly.type
_entity_poly.pdbx_seq_one_letter_code
_entity_poly.pdbx_strand_id
1 'polypeptide(L)' 'MNKLLYIFMFSGILACKNGENKNQSMHEKYKTTGVLERLDPALDNIISPDAKSEIIAEGFDWSEGPLWVEKY' A
#
# COMPACT_ATOMS: atom_id res chain seq x y z
N MET A 1 6.39 21.44 -46.15
CA MET A 1 6.00 20.40 -45.17
C MET A 1 7.26 19.81 -44.52
N ASN A 2 7.09 19.28 -43.32
CA ASN A 2 7.94 18.32 -42.58
C ASN A 2 9.40 18.65 -42.18
N LYS A 3 9.86 19.91 -42.19
CA LYS A 3 11.06 20.30 -41.41
C LYS A 3 10.87 21.43 -40.40
N LEU A 4 9.68 22.03 -40.34
CA LEU A 4 9.37 23.17 -39.45
C LEU A 4 8.57 22.78 -38.18
N LEU A 5 8.36 21.48 -37.93
CA LEU A 5 7.59 20.97 -36.77
C LEU A 5 8.47 20.47 -35.60
N TYR A 6 9.76 20.21 -35.84
CA TYR A 6 10.63 19.58 -34.82
C TYR A 6 11.39 20.56 -33.91
N ILE A 7 11.29 21.87 -34.17
CA ILE A 7 12.10 22.90 -33.47
C ILE A 7 11.40 23.46 -32.21
N PHE A 8 10.15 23.08 -31.90
CA PHE A 8 9.38 23.75 -30.83
C PHE A 8 8.78 22.87 -29.72
N MET A 9 9.08 21.57 -29.60
CA MET A 9 8.27 20.70 -28.72
C MET A 9 9.00 19.66 -27.85
N PHE A 10 10.28 19.79 -27.50
CA PHE A 10 10.86 18.84 -26.51
C PHE A 10 11.94 19.40 -25.56
N SER A 11 12.03 20.72 -25.39
CA SER A 11 12.90 21.36 -24.38
C SER A 11 12.17 21.70 -23.06
N GLY A 12 11.04 21.05 -22.77
CA GLY A 12 10.08 21.52 -21.76
C GLY A 12 9.83 20.65 -20.53
N ILE A 13 10.65 19.65 -20.20
CA ILE A 13 10.34 18.69 -19.10
C ILE A 13 11.40 18.66 -17.98
N LEU A 14 12.21 19.71 -17.79
CA LEU A 14 13.22 19.75 -16.71
C LEU A 14 12.90 20.71 -15.55
N ALA A 15 11.63 20.90 -15.17
CA ALA A 15 11.30 21.73 -14.02
C ALA A 15 10.13 21.21 -13.16
N CYS A 16 10.44 20.48 -12.08
CA CYS A 16 10.03 20.81 -10.69
C CYS A 16 10.57 19.79 -9.63
N LYS A 17 10.89 20.34 -8.45
CA LYS A 17 11.53 19.78 -7.21
C LYS A 17 10.54 19.07 -6.27
N ASN A 18 11.01 18.25 -5.31
CA ASN A 18 10.59 18.35 -3.88
C ASN A 18 11.40 17.50 -2.89
N GLY A 19 11.54 17.99 -1.65
CA GLY A 19 12.31 17.39 -0.54
C GLY A 19 11.47 16.53 0.40
N GLU A 20 12.08 15.49 0.97
CA GLU A 20 11.43 14.55 1.90
C GLU A 20 11.76 14.88 3.36
N ASN A 21 10.75 15.19 4.17
CA ASN A 21 10.80 15.18 5.62
C ASN A 21 10.10 13.91 6.11
N LYS A 22 10.83 12.98 6.75
CA LYS A 22 10.24 11.81 7.42
C LYS A 22 9.96 12.14 8.88
N ASN A 23 8.71 12.43 9.21
CA ASN A 23 8.19 12.41 10.58
C ASN A 23 7.62 11.02 10.85
N GLN A 24 8.20 10.24 11.77
CA GLN A 24 7.59 9.02 12.28
C GLN A 24 6.59 9.39 13.39
N SER A 25 5.31 9.16 13.10
CA SER A 25 4.19 9.40 14.02
C SER A 25 4.03 8.27 15.04
N MET A 26 3.84 8.70 16.29
CA MET A 26 3.09 8.06 17.38
C MET A 26 2.01 7.08 16.88
N HIS A 27 2.19 5.78 17.13
CA HIS A 27 1.20 4.75 16.80
C HIS A 27 0.18 4.66 17.95
N GLU A 28 -0.96 5.32 17.80
CA GLU A 28 -2.16 4.94 18.55
C GLU A 28 -2.45 3.46 18.26
N LYS A 29 -2.55 2.63 19.29
CA LYS A 29 -2.72 1.18 19.12
C LYS A 29 -4.09 0.91 18.51
N TYR A 30 -4.12 0.44 17.27
CA TYR A 30 -5.36 0.06 16.60
C TYR A 30 -6.11 -1.00 17.42
N LYS A 31 -7.44 -0.95 17.36
CA LYS A 31 -8.29 -1.95 17.99
C LYS A 31 -8.03 -3.31 17.34
N THR A 32 -7.87 -4.35 18.14
CA THR A 32 -7.59 -5.70 17.64
C THR A 32 -8.84 -6.58 17.64
N THR A 33 -8.86 -7.61 16.80
CA THR A 33 -9.98 -8.57 16.75
C THR A 33 -9.51 -10.00 16.42
N GLY A 34 -10.33 -10.99 16.76
CA GLY A 34 -10.09 -12.41 16.45
C GLY A 34 -8.92 -13.05 17.22
N VAL A 35 -8.57 -14.27 16.80
CA VAL A 35 -7.41 -15.03 17.32
C VAL A 35 -6.56 -15.48 16.13
N LEU A 36 -5.24 -15.44 16.29
CA LEU A 36 -4.30 -15.97 15.30
C LEU A 36 -4.01 -17.44 15.60
N GLU A 37 -4.47 -18.34 14.73
CA GLU A 37 -4.12 -19.75 14.76
C GLU A 37 -2.88 -20.01 13.88
N ARG A 38 -1.89 -20.72 14.43
CA ARG A 38 -0.66 -21.07 13.72
C ARG A 38 -0.65 -22.57 13.42
N LEU A 39 -0.85 -22.90 12.15
CA LEU A 39 -0.90 -24.30 11.70
C LEU A 39 0.48 -24.85 11.30
N ASP A 40 1.40 -23.98 10.87
CA ASP A 40 2.76 -24.31 10.45
C ASP A 40 3.78 -23.40 11.16
N PRO A 41 4.82 -23.96 11.83
CA PRO A 41 5.88 -23.18 12.47
C PRO A 41 6.64 -22.24 11.53
N ALA A 42 6.65 -22.49 10.23
CA ALA A 42 7.30 -21.63 9.25
C ALA A 42 6.74 -20.20 9.25
N LEU A 43 5.51 -20.00 9.73
CA LEU A 43 4.87 -18.69 9.84
C LEU A 43 5.62 -17.74 10.80
N ASP A 44 6.32 -18.27 11.81
CA ASP A 44 7.09 -17.46 12.77
C ASP A 44 8.27 -16.73 12.11
N ASN A 45 8.71 -17.18 10.93
CA ASN A 45 9.73 -16.49 10.12
C ASN A 45 9.15 -15.31 9.33
N ILE A 46 7.84 -15.22 9.18
CA ILE A 46 7.15 -14.22 8.36
C ILE A 46 6.57 -13.11 9.23
N ILE A 47 5.94 -13.49 10.34
CA ILE A 47 5.31 -12.54 11.28
C ILE A 47 5.74 -12.84 12.71
N SER A 48 5.85 -11.77 13.51
CA SER A 48 6.22 -11.89 14.92
C SER A 48 5.29 -12.85 15.69
N PRO A 49 5.79 -13.64 16.65
CA PRO A 49 4.96 -14.52 17.48
C PRO A 49 3.83 -13.77 18.22
N ASP A 50 4.06 -12.50 18.57
CA ASP A 50 3.12 -11.61 19.26
C ASP A 50 2.23 -10.77 18.33
N ALA A 51 2.26 -11.03 17.02
CA ALA A 51 1.45 -10.32 16.03
C ALA A 51 -0.05 -10.39 16.36
N LYS A 52 -0.73 -9.25 16.23
CA LYS A 52 -2.17 -9.11 16.46
C LYS A 52 -2.85 -8.64 15.18
N SER A 53 -4.06 -9.14 14.93
CA SER A 53 -4.90 -8.63 13.87
C SER A 53 -5.53 -7.30 14.30
N GLU A 54 -5.25 -6.25 13.55
CA GLU A 54 -5.72 -4.88 13.81
C GLU A 54 -6.86 -4.51 12.85
N ILE A 55 -7.84 -3.80 13.39
CA ILE A 55 -8.96 -3.24 12.62
C ILE A 55 -8.47 -1.96 11.94
N ILE A 56 -8.34 -2.02 10.62
CA ILE A 56 -7.88 -0.89 9.80
C ILE A 56 -9.03 0.03 9.32
N ALA A 57 -10.28 -0.44 9.37
CA ALA A 57 -11.46 0.34 9.03
C ALA A 57 -12.74 -0.30 9.62
N GLU A 58 -13.76 0.52 9.89
CA GLU A 58 -15.07 0.13 10.45
C GLU A 58 -16.20 0.83 9.65
N GLY A 59 -17.45 0.40 9.85
CA GLY A 59 -18.63 1.07 9.27
C GLY A 59 -19.07 0.56 7.90
N PHE A 60 -18.65 -0.63 7.49
CA PHE A 60 -19.13 -1.27 6.26
C PHE A 60 -20.32 -2.19 6.57
N ASP A 61 -21.47 -1.91 5.96
CA ASP A 61 -22.67 -2.78 6.03
C ASP A 61 -22.51 -4.03 5.16
N TRP A 62 -21.83 -3.87 4.02
CA TRP A 62 -21.46 -4.95 3.12
C TRP A 62 -20.10 -4.64 2.49
N SER A 63 -19.20 -5.61 2.55
CA SER A 63 -17.96 -5.58 1.77
C SER A 63 -18.00 -6.78 0.84
N GLU A 64 -17.85 -6.55 -0.46
CA GLU A 64 -17.49 -7.63 -1.38
C GLU A 64 -16.16 -8.20 -0.88
N GLY A 65 -16.17 -9.45 -0.42
CA GLY A 65 -14.92 -10.14 -0.11
C GLY A 65 -14.00 -10.18 -1.33
N PRO A 66 -12.70 -10.38 -1.16
CA PRO A 66 -11.78 -10.43 -2.29
C PRO A 66 -12.22 -11.52 -3.29
N LEU A 67 -12.43 -11.12 -4.54
CA LEU A 67 -12.66 -12.05 -5.64
C LEU A 67 -11.32 -12.63 -6.07
N TRP A 68 -11.10 -13.91 -5.76
CA TRP A 68 -9.94 -14.64 -6.27
C TRP A 68 -10.21 -15.05 -7.71
N VAL A 69 -9.49 -14.42 -8.66
CA VAL A 69 -9.52 -14.79 -10.08
C VAL A 69 -8.25 -15.57 -10.39
N GLU A 70 -8.38 -16.86 -10.68
CA GLU A 70 -7.23 -17.74 -10.91
C GLU A 70 -6.54 -17.49 -12.27
N LYS A 71 -7.26 -17.03 -13.31
CA LYS A 71 -6.72 -16.54 -14.59
C LYS A 71 -7.79 -15.83 -15.44
N TYR A 72 -7.38 -14.90 -16.30
CA TYR A 72 -8.22 -14.27 -17.35
C TYR A 72 -8.15 -15.05 -18.66
#